data_AF-A0A517SAC6-F1
#
_entry.id   AF-A0A517SAC6-F1
#
_cell.length_a   1.000
_cell.length_b   1.000
_cell.length_c   1.000
_cell.angle_alpha   90.00
_cell.angle_beta   90.00
_cell.angle_gamma   90.00
#
_symmetry.space_group_name_H-M   'P 1'
#
loop_
_entity.id
_entity.type
_entity.pdbx_description
1 polymer ?
#
loop_
_entity_poly.entity_id
_entity_poly.type
_entity_poly.pdbx_seq_one_letter_code
_entity_poly.pdbx_strand_id
1 'polypeptide(L)'
;MRKHLALFAAAMLSFTAAMPTLSAQEAGKKPNILVIFGDDVGYGNLSAFNNGVMGYDTPNIDRLAKEGGKLVTYYAQQSCTAGRSAFITGQMPFRTGLSKVGLPGAKLGLQKEDPTIAEMLKPLGYATGQFGKNHLGDRDEFLPTAHGFDEFFGNLYHLNAEEEPENSDYPKDPEFKKKYGPRGVIQSTSDGKITDTGPLTKKRMETVDEEVLAKASDFLDRQVKAKKPFFCWFNTTRMHNYTHVRPENLGKTGLGFYADGMVEHDAIIGKLLDYVDKLGVKENTIVIYTTDNGPMTCMFPDGGFTPFRSEKNTNWDGGWRVPAMIRWPGVVKPGTVYKELVSSEDWFPTLLAAAGNPDVKDQLVKGTKAGEKSFKVHLDGFDQMDYLSGKSDKSARKAFFYFSDDGDLLALRNERFKVHFMIQEAKGLDVWKNPFVKTRLPVLFDLKVDPYEKGDDGVGYEDWFYHRAYVMVPAQDAVANMIATFKEFPPRQKPASFTAGDALDALSTTGAGK
;
A
#
# COMPACT_ATOMS: atom_id res chain seq x y z
N MET A 1 -87.84 14.43 12.77
CA MET A 1 -86.65 15.29 12.97
C MET A 1 -85.42 14.40 13.05
N ARG A 2 -84.46 14.64 12.13
CA ARG A 2 -82.98 14.57 12.25
C ARG A 2 -82.34 13.34 12.92
N LYS A 3 -81.72 12.45 12.12
CA LYS A 3 -80.28 12.43 11.75
C LYS A 3 -79.37 12.02 12.92
N HIS A 4 -78.68 10.88 12.84
CA HIS A 4 -77.27 10.82 12.41
C HIS A 4 -76.75 9.38 12.34
N LEU A 5 -76.26 9.07 11.13
CA LEU A 5 -75.49 7.91 10.71
C LEU A 5 -74.03 8.14 11.13
N ALA A 6 -73.34 7.15 11.69
CA ALA A 6 -71.88 7.15 11.81
C ALA A 6 -71.33 5.76 11.49
N LEU A 7 -70.94 5.58 10.24
CA LEU A 7 -70.09 4.49 9.76
C LEU A 7 -68.68 4.68 10.35
N PHE A 8 -68.16 3.68 11.07
CA PHE A 8 -66.72 3.55 11.32
C PHE A 8 -66.11 2.77 10.15
N ALA A 9 -65.49 3.49 9.22
CA ALA A 9 -64.60 2.91 8.22
C ALA A 9 -63.21 2.74 8.85
N ALA A 10 -62.76 1.49 9.00
CA ALA A 10 -61.40 1.17 9.40
C ALA A 10 -60.44 1.49 8.24
N ALA A 11 -59.64 2.54 8.39
CA ALA A 11 -58.53 2.85 7.49
C ALA A 11 -57.34 1.95 7.86
N MET A 12 -57.08 0.90 7.07
CA MET A 12 -55.78 0.23 7.05
C MET A 12 -54.77 1.20 6.41
N LEU A 13 -53.93 1.82 7.23
CA LEU A 13 -52.71 2.47 6.74
C LEU A 13 -51.69 1.38 6.39
N SER A 14 -51.55 1.12 5.10
CA SER A 14 -50.46 0.35 4.53
C SER A 14 -49.15 1.13 4.71
N PHE A 15 -48.35 0.76 5.71
CA PHE A 15 -46.96 1.21 5.81
C PHE A 15 -46.15 0.48 4.73
N THR A 16 -46.13 1.01 3.50
CA THR A 16 -45.15 0.61 2.50
C THR A 16 -43.80 1.20 2.92
N ALA A 17 -43.01 0.42 3.64
CA ALA A 17 -41.60 0.70 3.83
C ALA A 17 -40.95 0.79 2.44
N ALA A 18 -40.55 2.00 2.05
CA ALA A 18 -39.72 2.20 0.88
C ALA A 18 -38.37 1.50 1.16
N MET A 19 -38.22 0.28 0.68
CA MET A 19 -36.90 -0.34 0.58
C MET A 19 -36.05 0.58 -0.29
N PRO A 20 -34.84 0.98 0.14
CA PRO A 20 -33.92 1.64 -0.76
C PRO A 20 -33.68 0.67 -1.91
N THR A 21 -34.07 1.08 -3.11
CA THR A 21 -33.67 0.40 -4.33
C THR A 21 -32.16 0.47 -4.36
N LEU A 22 -31.50 -0.63 -3.98
CA LEU A 22 -30.11 -0.87 -4.37
C LEU A 22 -30.09 -0.71 -5.88
N SER A 23 -29.48 0.37 -6.34
CA SER A 23 -29.16 0.53 -7.75
C SER A 23 -28.25 -0.63 -8.09
N ALA A 24 -28.82 -1.67 -8.71
CA ALA A 24 -28.03 -2.71 -9.33
C ALA A 24 -27.01 -2.02 -10.23
N GLN A 25 -25.73 -2.34 -10.05
CA GLN A 25 -24.66 -1.96 -10.97
C GLN A 25 -25.18 -2.17 -12.39
N GLU A 26 -25.20 -1.13 -13.23
CA GLU A 26 -25.56 -1.29 -14.64
C GLU A 26 -24.63 -2.38 -15.21
N ALA A 27 -25.20 -3.56 -15.43
CA ALA A 27 -24.46 -4.72 -15.89
C ALA A 27 -23.69 -4.34 -17.16
N GLY A 28 -22.36 -4.41 -17.11
CA GLY A 28 -21.47 -4.11 -18.23
C GLY A 28 -20.64 -2.83 -18.15
N LYS A 29 -20.78 -1.98 -17.11
CA LYS A 29 -19.86 -0.84 -16.90
C LYS A 29 -18.65 -1.22 -16.05
N LYS A 30 -17.45 -0.89 -16.55
CA LYS A 30 -16.17 -1.03 -15.82
C LYS A 30 -16.18 -0.10 -14.60
N PRO A 31 -15.74 -0.57 -13.41
CA PRO A 31 -15.72 0.27 -12.23
C PRO A 31 -14.60 1.31 -12.33
N ASN A 32 -14.82 2.49 -11.76
CA ASN A 32 -13.72 3.37 -11.42
C ASN A 32 -12.92 2.77 -10.27
N ILE A 33 -11.63 3.10 -10.19
CA ILE A 33 -10.72 2.58 -9.19
C ILE A 33 -10.03 3.77 -8.52
N LEU A 34 -10.25 3.92 -7.21
CA LEU A 34 -9.55 4.87 -6.35
C LEU A 34 -8.81 4.09 -5.27
N VAL A 35 -7.48 4.16 -5.30
CA VAL A 35 -6.64 3.58 -4.25
C VAL A 35 -5.98 4.71 -3.47
N ILE A 36 -6.12 4.67 -2.15
CA ILE A 36 -5.65 5.66 -1.21
C ILE A 36 -4.58 5.03 -0.33
N PHE A 37 -3.38 5.60 -0.35
CA PHE A 37 -2.30 5.23 0.55
C PHE A 37 -2.05 6.35 1.56
N GLY A 38 -2.02 5.99 2.84
CA GLY A 38 -1.19 6.70 3.81
C GLY A 38 0.27 6.22 3.72
N ASP A 39 1.16 6.92 4.41
CA ASP A 39 2.58 6.58 4.53
C ASP A 39 2.91 6.26 5.99
N ASP A 40 3.51 5.10 6.28
CA ASP A 40 3.84 4.62 7.64
C ASP A 40 2.65 4.57 8.63
N VAL A 41 1.41 4.45 8.14
CA VAL A 41 0.21 4.41 9.01
C VAL A 41 0.10 3.04 9.69
N GLY A 42 0.36 3.00 10.99
CA GLY A 42 0.31 1.77 11.76
C GLY A 42 -1.09 1.19 11.91
N TYR A 43 -1.18 -0.12 12.10
CA TYR A 43 -2.46 -0.83 12.30
C TYR A 43 -3.27 -0.23 13.45
N GLY A 44 -2.59 0.21 14.50
CA GLY A 44 -3.23 0.81 15.66
C GLY A 44 -3.60 2.27 15.48
N ASN A 45 -3.25 2.95 14.38
CA ASN A 45 -3.50 4.38 14.23
C ASN A 45 -4.91 4.72 13.70
N LEU A 46 -5.67 3.73 13.22
CA LEU A 46 -7.04 3.95 12.72
C LEU A 46 -8.06 3.41 13.72
N SER A 47 -9.09 4.20 14.03
CA SER A 47 -10.13 3.80 15.00
C SER A 47 -10.90 2.56 14.55
N ALA A 48 -11.02 2.31 13.24
CA ALA A 48 -11.59 1.07 12.70
C ALA A 48 -10.83 -0.21 13.10
N PHE A 49 -9.56 -0.11 13.49
CA PHE A 49 -8.68 -1.25 13.83
C PHE A 49 -8.30 -1.30 15.30
N ASN A 50 -8.38 -0.18 16.02
CA ASN A 50 -8.06 -0.11 17.45
C ASN A 50 -9.31 0.06 18.36
N ASN A 51 -10.49 0.34 17.81
CA ASN A 51 -11.74 0.62 18.54
C ASN A 51 -11.64 1.76 19.59
N GLY A 52 -10.96 2.85 19.25
CA GLY A 52 -10.80 4.06 20.07
C GLY A 52 -9.64 4.04 21.06
N VAL A 53 -8.83 2.96 21.11
CA VAL A 53 -7.75 2.80 22.11
C VAL A 53 -6.71 3.93 22.08
N MET A 54 -6.47 4.55 20.92
CA MET A 54 -5.50 5.64 20.79
C MET A 54 -6.01 7.01 21.31
N GLY A 55 -7.30 7.12 21.67
CA GLY A 55 -7.89 8.35 22.21
C GLY A 55 -8.37 9.37 21.16
N TYR A 56 -8.20 9.10 19.87
CA TYR A 56 -8.77 9.86 18.75
C TYR A 56 -9.45 8.94 17.74
N ASP A 57 -10.32 9.51 16.92
CA ASP A 57 -11.07 8.80 15.88
C ASP A 57 -10.67 9.25 14.47
N THR A 58 -10.82 8.34 13.51
CA THR A 58 -10.64 8.54 12.07
C THR A 58 -11.96 8.27 11.32
N PRO A 59 -13.03 9.04 11.57
CA PRO A 59 -14.38 8.69 11.13
C PRO A 59 -14.55 8.62 9.60
N ASN A 60 -13.76 9.38 8.84
CA ASN A 60 -13.87 9.40 7.39
C ASN A 60 -13.27 8.14 6.76
N ILE A 61 -12.11 7.72 7.24
CA ILE A 61 -11.46 6.47 6.85
C ILE A 61 -12.29 5.28 7.35
N ASP A 62 -12.76 5.32 8.60
CA ASP A 62 -13.60 4.28 9.21
C ASP A 62 -14.91 4.05 8.44
N ARG A 63 -15.43 5.08 7.77
CA ARG A 63 -16.60 4.95 6.91
C ARG A 63 -16.36 3.90 5.80
N LEU A 64 -15.15 3.74 5.27
CA LEU A 64 -14.86 2.71 4.26
C LEU A 64 -15.06 1.29 4.82
N ALA A 65 -14.70 1.07 6.09
CA ALA A 65 -14.98 -0.19 6.77
C ALA A 65 -16.48 -0.43 6.98
N LYS A 66 -17.23 0.62 7.34
CA LYS A 66 -18.68 0.55 7.60
C LYS A 66 -19.48 0.33 6.30
N GLU A 67 -19.14 1.07 5.25
CA GLU A 67 -19.77 0.99 3.93
C GLU A 67 -19.28 -0.22 3.10
N GLY A 68 -18.16 -0.82 3.48
CA GLY A 68 -17.50 -1.90 2.75
C GLY A 68 -17.00 -3.00 3.69
N GLY A 69 -15.69 -3.27 3.67
CA GLY A 69 -15.09 -4.29 4.53
C GLY A 69 -13.67 -3.97 4.98
N LYS A 70 -13.28 -4.58 6.11
CA LYS A 70 -11.93 -4.52 6.69
C LYS A 70 -11.17 -5.80 6.38
N LEU A 71 -9.94 -5.66 5.90
CA LEU A 71 -9.00 -6.77 5.76
C LEU A 71 -8.09 -6.79 6.99
N VAL A 72 -8.42 -7.64 7.96
CA VAL A 72 -7.68 -7.66 9.24
C VAL A 72 -6.38 -8.44 9.16
N THR A 73 -6.21 -9.26 8.11
CA THR A 73 -5.01 -10.05 7.81
C THR A 73 -4.43 -9.62 6.47
N TYR A 74 -4.06 -8.35 6.37
CA TYR A 74 -3.51 -7.73 5.18
C TYR A 74 -2.02 -7.43 5.35
N TYR A 75 -1.21 -7.82 4.36
CA TYR A 75 0.23 -7.61 4.35
C TYR A 75 0.63 -6.61 3.27
N ALA A 76 1.46 -5.65 3.64
CA ALA A 76 2.22 -4.81 2.72
C ALA A 76 3.68 -5.31 2.68
N GLN A 77 4.66 -4.42 2.58
CA GLN A 77 6.08 -4.78 2.54
C GLN A 77 6.85 -4.08 3.66
N GLN A 78 8.14 -4.34 3.78
CA GLN A 78 8.96 -3.82 4.88
C GLN A 78 9.28 -2.31 4.83
N SER A 79 9.17 -1.65 3.67
CA SER A 79 9.48 -0.22 3.48
C SER A 79 8.68 0.44 2.35
N CYS A 80 8.79 1.76 2.22
CA CYS A 80 7.96 2.56 1.31
C CYS A 80 8.14 2.14 -0.16
N THR A 81 9.39 2.11 -0.64
CA THR A 81 9.72 1.70 -2.02
C THR A 81 9.25 0.27 -2.30
N ALA A 82 9.48 -0.63 -1.35
CA ALA A 82 9.04 -2.03 -1.45
C ALA A 82 7.51 -2.16 -1.52
N GLY A 83 6.78 -1.50 -0.62
CA GLY A 83 5.33 -1.58 -0.54
C GLY A 83 4.63 -1.00 -1.76
N ARG A 84 5.13 0.14 -2.24
CA ARG A 84 4.65 0.81 -3.45
C ARG A 84 4.94 -0.03 -4.70
N SER A 85 6.13 -0.63 -4.78
CA SER A 85 6.50 -1.52 -5.87
C SER A 85 5.60 -2.76 -5.91
N ALA A 86 5.40 -3.40 -4.75
CA ALA A 86 4.55 -4.59 -4.64
C ALA A 86 3.11 -4.32 -5.05
N PHE A 87 2.53 -3.22 -4.58
CA PHE A 87 1.18 -2.80 -4.98
C PHE A 87 1.08 -2.58 -6.49
N ILE A 88 1.92 -1.71 -7.05
CA ILE A 88 1.72 -1.23 -8.41
C ILE A 88 2.10 -2.27 -9.47
N THR A 89 2.99 -3.23 -9.15
CA THR A 89 3.47 -4.25 -10.09
C THR A 89 2.89 -5.64 -9.85
N GLY A 90 2.29 -5.91 -8.67
CA GLY A 90 1.84 -7.25 -8.30
C GLY A 90 2.97 -8.28 -8.15
N GLN A 91 4.23 -7.82 -8.10
CA GLN A 91 5.43 -8.63 -7.94
C GLN A 91 6.05 -8.37 -6.57
N MET A 92 6.65 -9.39 -5.95
CA MET A 92 7.40 -9.17 -4.73
C MET A 92 8.61 -8.25 -4.99
N PRO A 93 9.01 -7.39 -4.04
CA PRO A 93 10.11 -6.44 -4.23
C PRO A 93 11.44 -7.08 -4.63
N PHE A 94 11.67 -8.33 -4.23
CA PHE A 94 12.85 -9.10 -4.66
C PHE A 94 12.91 -9.32 -6.19
N ARG A 95 11.76 -9.45 -6.87
CA ARG A 95 11.73 -9.55 -8.35
C ARG A 95 12.07 -8.24 -9.01
N THR A 96 11.52 -7.14 -8.53
CA THR A 96 11.74 -5.81 -9.14
C THR A 96 13.07 -5.20 -8.74
N GLY A 97 13.69 -5.69 -7.67
CA GLY A 97 14.88 -5.12 -7.03
C GLY A 97 14.59 -3.81 -6.28
N LEU A 98 13.33 -3.39 -6.20
CA LEU A 98 12.88 -2.20 -5.48
C LEU A 98 12.59 -2.53 -4.01
N SER A 99 13.51 -3.18 -3.33
CA SER A 99 13.37 -3.55 -1.91
C SER A 99 13.95 -2.48 -0.98
N LYS A 100 14.99 -1.75 -1.38
CA LYS A 100 15.61 -0.71 -0.55
C LYS A 100 15.06 0.68 -0.86
N VAL A 101 14.99 1.50 0.18
CA VAL A 101 14.48 2.88 0.10
C VAL A 101 15.30 3.70 -0.90
N GLY A 102 14.63 4.28 -1.89
CA GLY A 102 15.25 5.15 -2.88
C GLY A 102 15.71 6.49 -2.29
N LEU A 103 16.86 6.99 -2.77
CA LEU A 103 17.45 8.28 -2.42
C LEU A 103 17.51 9.22 -3.64
N PRO A 104 17.61 10.55 -3.44
CA PRO A 104 17.86 11.50 -4.52
C PRO A 104 19.09 11.14 -5.36
N GLY A 105 19.00 11.30 -6.68
CA GLY A 105 20.08 10.98 -7.63
C GLY A 105 20.29 9.48 -7.87
N ALA A 106 19.49 8.60 -7.26
CA ALA A 106 19.61 7.15 -7.44
C ALA A 106 19.45 6.75 -8.91
N LYS A 107 20.29 5.82 -9.36
CA LYS A 107 20.18 5.19 -10.69
C LYS A 107 19.15 4.07 -10.72
N LEU A 108 18.82 3.53 -9.54
CA LEU A 108 17.84 2.47 -9.37
C LEU A 108 16.42 3.07 -9.41
N GLY A 109 15.52 2.36 -10.07
CA GLY A 109 14.11 2.74 -10.19
C GLY A 109 13.30 1.63 -10.86
N LEU A 110 12.00 1.85 -11.01
CA LEU A 110 11.10 0.92 -11.67
C LEU A 110 11.52 0.71 -13.13
N GLN A 111 11.67 -0.55 -13.55
CA GLN A 111 12.11 -0.86 -14.90
C GLN A 111 10.94 -0.95 -15.87
N LYS A 112 11.17 -0.60 -17.13
CA LYS A 112 10.14 -0.57 -18.19
C LYS A 112 9.60 -1.96 -18.54
N GLU A 113 10.29 -3.02 -18.13
CA GLU A 113 9.89 -4.41 -18.31
C GLU A 113 8.95 -4.92 -17.22
N ASP A 114 8.77 -4.18 -16.13
CA ASP A 114 7.86 -4.52 -15.04
C ASP A 114 6.55 -3.74 -15.19
N PRO A 115 5.45 -4.39 -15.63
CA PRO A 115 4.21 -3.70 -15.90
C PRO A 115 3.61 -3.13 -14.63
N THR A 116 3.01 -1.95 -14.74
CA THR A 116 2.15 -1.39 -13.68
C THR A 116 0.67 -1.74 -13.89
N ILE A 117 -0.12 -1.62 -12.81
CA ILE A 117 -1.59 -1.63 -12.92
C ILE A 117 -2.05 -0.59 -13.94
N ALA A 118 -1.45 0.60 -13.97
CA ALA A 118 -1.80 1.65 -14.93
C ALA A 118 -1.54 1.23 -16.39
N GLU A 119 -0.38 0.62 -16.68
CA GLU A 119 -0.05 0.10 -18.02
C GLU A 119 -1.02 -0.98 -18.48
N MET A 120 -1.46 -1.84 -17.56
CA MET A 120 -2.40 -2.92 -17.89
C MET A 120 -3.86 -2.45 -17.98
N LEU A 121 -4.25 -1.41 -17.25
CA LEU A 121 -5.59 -0.82 -17.31
C LEU A 121 -5.80 0.08 -18.53
N LYS A 122 -4.74 0.74 -19.02
CA LYS A 122 -4.82 1.65 -20.17
C LYS A 122 -5.46 1.03 -21.43
N PRO A 123 -5.04 -0.16 -21.89
CA PRO A 123 -5.67 -0.84 -23.03
C PRO A 123 -7.13 -1.22 -22.78
N LEU A 124 -7.56 -1.27 -21.51
CA LEU A 124 -8.94 -1.48 -21.11
C LEU A 124 -9.75 -0.16 -21.09
N GLY A 125 -9.18 0.96 -21.54
CA GLY A 125 -9.87 2.24 -21.70
C GLY A 125 -9.85 3.14 -20.47
N TYR A 126 -9.01 2.83 -19.47
CA TYR A 126 -8.88 3.66 -18.27
C TYR A 126 -8.04 4.91 -18.55
N ALA A 127 -8.50 6.03 -17.99
CA ALA A 127 -7.62 7.16 -17.69
C ALA A 127 -6.92 6.90 -16.35
N THR A 128 -5.66 7.30 -16.24
CA THR A 128 -4.77 6.89 -15.14
C THR A 128 -4.06 8.09 -14.53
N GLY A 129 -4.15 8.27 -13.21
CA GLY A 129 -3.51 9.37 -12.50
C GLY A 129 -2.89 8.93 -11.18
N GLN A 130 -1.69 9.43 -10.88
CA GLN A 130 -1.05 9.26 -9.58
C GLN A 130 -0.83 10.62 -8.93
N PHE A 131 -1.24 10.75 -7.67
CA PHE A 131 -1.19 12.01 -6.95
C PHE A 131 -0.54 11.79 -5.58
N GLY A 132 0.56 12.49 -5.32
CA GLY A 132 1.33 12.45 -4.09
C GLY A 132 2.56 11.53 -4.17
N LYS A 133 3.01 10.97 -3.05
CA LYS A 133 4.33 10.30 -2.97
C LYS A 133 4.46 9.15 -3.97
N ASN A 134 5.56 9.11 -4.73
CA ASN A 134 5.87 8.04 -5.68
C ASN A 134 6.85 7.00 -5.14
N HIS A 135 8.10 7.41 -4.89
CA HIS A 135 9.15 6.56 -4.31
C HIS A 135 9.55 5.30 -5.09
N LEU A 136 9.37 5.31 -6.42
CA LEU A 136 9.74 4.24 -7.35
C LEU A 136 10.92 4.58 -8.27
N GLY A 137 11.65 5.64 -7.94
CA GLY A 137 12.81 6.11 -8.70
C GLY A 137 12.83 7.62 -8.82
N ASP A 138 14.05 8.16 -8.98
CA ASP A 138 14.32 9.60 -9.04
C ASP A 138 14.21 10.19 -10.45
N ARG A 139 14.73 9.44 -11.43
CA ARG A 139 14.97 9.95 -12.79
C ARG A 139 13.69 10.01 -13.62
N ASP A 140 13.74 10.78 -14.70
CA ASP A 140 12.59 11.00 -15.58
C ASP A 140 12.07 9.69 -16.20
N GLU A 141 12.96 8.74 -16.51
CA GLU A 141 12.57 7.41 -17.00
C GLU A 141 11.81 6.55 -15.98
N PHE A 142 11.81 6.93 -14.69
CA PHE A 142 11.11 6.25 -13.60
C PHE A 142 9.86 6.98 -13.11
N LEU A 143 9.55 8.15 -13.69
CA LEU A 143 8.35 8.88 -13.32
C LEU A 143 7.10 8.07 -13.66
N PRO A 144 6.01 8.19 -12.89
CA PRO A 144 4.79 7.41 -13.14
C PRO A 144 4.26 7.51 -14.57
N THR A 145 4.43 8.67 -15.22
CA THR A 145 4.00 8.89 -16.61
C THR A 145 4.83 8.14 -17.65
N ALA A 146 6.03 7.66 -17.31
CA ALA A 146 6.79 6.71 -18.13
C ALA A 146 6.27 5.26 -17.98
N HIS A 147 5.50 5.00 -16.92
CA HIS A 147 4.99 3.68 -16.49
C HIS A 147 3.47 3.64 -16.45
N GLY A 148 2.83 4.18 -17.49
CA GLY A 148 1.40 3.99 -17.77
C GLY A 148 0.49 5.10 -17.28
N PHE A 149 0.87 5.90 -16.28
CA PHE A 149 0.02 7.00 -15.82
C PHE A 149 -0.10 8.11 -16.89
N ASP A 150 -1.29 8.68 -17.05
CA ASP A 150 -1.51 9.85 -17.92
C ASP A 150 -1.02 11.13 -17.25
N GLU A 151 -1.19 11.22 -15.93
CA GLU A 151 -0.86 12.39 -15.12
C GLU A 151 -0.19 11.98 -13.81
N PHE A 152 0.82 12.76 -13.41
CA PHE A 152 1.45 12.66 -12.11
C PHE A 152 1.60 14.05 -11.48
N PHE A 153 1.29 14.16 -10.20
CA PHE A 153 1.67 15.31 -9.37
C PHE A 153 2.06 14.83 -7.99
N GLY A 154 3.31 15.00 -7.57
CA GLY A 154 3.74 14.57 -6.25
C GLY A 154 5.24 14.59 -6.05
N ASN A 155 5.66 14.21 -4.85
CA ASN A 155 7.06 14.14 -4.47
C ASN A 155 7.62 12.73 -4.70
N LEU A 156 8.94 12.60 -4.76
CA LEU A 156 9.60 11.37 -5.21
C LEU A 156 10.22 10.55 -4.08
N TYR A 157 10.32 11.08 -2.86
CA TYR A 157 11.04 10.43 -1.76
C TYR A 157 10.26 10.44 -0.44
N HIS A 158 10.91 9.96 0.61
CA HIS A 158 10.48 10.12 1.99
C HIS A 158 10.75 11.55 2.49
N LEU A 159 9.98 12.02 3.47
CA LEU A 159 9.98 13.42 3.89
C LEU A 159 11.33 13.91 4.44
N ASN A 160 12.10 13.07 5.13
CA ASN A 160 13.39 13.49 5.65
C ASN A 160 14.39 13.92 4.57
N ALA A 161 14.41 13.24 3.41
CA ALA A 161 15.29 13.62 2.30
C ALA A 161 14.87 14.95 1.67
N GLU A 162 13.57 15.26 1.71
CA GLU A 162 13.00 16.49 1.13
C GLU A 162 13.35 17.73 1.97
N GLU A 163 13.46 17.57 3.30
CA GLU A 163 13.81 18.68 4.22
C GLU A 163 15.32 18.83 4.49
N GLU A 164 16.16 17.86 4.09
CA GLU A 164 17.62 17.92 4.22
C GLU A 164 18.23 19.26 3.74
N PRO A 165 17.80 19.87 2.61
CA PRO A 165 18.31 21.17 2.16
C PRO A 165 18.13 22.33 3.15
N GLU A 166 17.21 22.20 4.13
CA GLU A 166 16.97 23.19 5.18
C GLU A 166 17.88 23.03 6.40
N ASN A 167 18.68 21.97 6.47
CA ASN A 167 19.65 21.78 7.54
C ASN A 167 20.75 22.87 7.48
N SER A 168 21.16 23.35 8.66
CA SER A 168 22.15 24.44 8.77
C SER A 168 23.50 24.09 8.15
N ASP A 169 23.86 22.81 8.21
CA ASP A 169 25.10 22.21 7.72
C ASP A 169 24.96 21.58 6.32
N TYR A 170 23.80 21.67 5.68
CA TYR A 170 23.63 21.19 4.30
C TYR A 170 24.58 21.92 3.34
N PRO A 171 25.35 21.22 2.47
CA PRO A 171 26.31 21.83 1.57
C PRO A 171 25.70 22.91 0.68
N LYS A 172 26.34 24.08 0.62
CA LYS A 172 25.84 25.24 -0.14
C LYS A 172 26.31 25.28 -1.60
N ASP A 173 27.17 24.34 -2.01
CA ASP A 173 27.62 24.19 -3.39
C ASP A 173 26.44 23.80 -4.31
N PRO A 174 26.12 24.60 -5.35
CA PRO A 174 25.07 24.27 -6.31
C PRO A 174 25.27 22.92 -7.00
N GLU A 175 26.51 22.50 -7.26
CA GLU A 175 26.78 21.20 -7.90
C GLU A 175 26.50 20.04 -6.96
N PHE A 176 26.67 20.22 -5.64
CA PHE A 176 26.23 19.24 -4.65
C PHE A 176 24.70 19.06 -4.72
N LYS A 177 23.96 20.16 -4.68
CA LYS A 177 22.49 20.12 -4.75
C LYS A 177 22.01 19.49 -6.06
N LYS A 178 22.64 19.81 -7.19
CA LYS A 178 22.29 19.25 -8.50
C LYS A 178 22.50 17.74 -8.58
N LYS A 179 23.53 17.21 -7.89
CA LYS A 179 23.90 15.80 -7.97
C LYS A 179 23.22 14.93 -6.91
N TYR A 180 23.02 15.47 -5.71
CA TYR A 180 22.59 14.70 -4.53
C TYR A 180 21.37 15.29 -3.82
N GLY A 181 20.94 16.50 -4.18
CA GLY A 181 19.78 17.12 -3.57
C GLY A 181 18.47 16.51 -4.09
N PRO A 182 17.40 16.53 -3.28
CA PRO A 182 16.08 16.12 -3.72
C PRO A 182 15.58 17.02 -4.86
N ARG A 183 14.88 16.41 -5.82
CA ARG A 183 13.99 17.15 -6.72
C ARG A 183 12.79 17.68 -5.94
N GLY A 184 12.14 18.72 -6.46
CA GLY A 184 10.92 19.24 -5.83
C GLY A 184 9.69 18.36 -6.07
N VAL A 185 8.52 18.95 -5.83
CA VAL A 185 7.25 18.31 -6.19
C VAL A 185 7.10 18.36 -7.71
N ILE A 186 7.07 17.20 -8.35
CA ILE A 186 7.06 17.06 -9.80
C ILE A 186 5.62 16.98 -10.31
N GLN A 187 5.34 17.71 -11.38
CA GLN A 187 4.18 17.51 -12.24
C GLN A 187 4.63 16.94 -13.58
N SER A 188 4.06 15.82 -14.01
CA SER A 188 4.31 15.30 -15.36
C SER A 188 3.06 14.77 -16.04
N THR A 189 3.12 14.71 -17.37
CA THR A 189 2.05 14.17 -18.23
C THR A 189 2.62 13.18 -19.24
N SER A 190 1.80 12.24 -19.72
CA SER A 190 2.23 11.17 -20.63
C SER A 190 2.66 11.65 -22.02
N ASP A 191 2.45 12.93 -22.34
CA ASP A 191 2.99 13.58 -23.54
C ASP A 191 4.46 14.02 -23.38
N GLY A 192 5.08 13.77 -22.22
CA GLY A 192 6.48 14.02 -21.95
C GLY A 192 6.77 15.36 -21.27
N LYS A 193 5.75 16.18 -20.97
CA LYS A 193 5.96 17.40 -20.19
C LYS A 193 6.27 17.06 -18.73
N ILE A 194 7.38 17.58 -18.22
CA ILE A 194 7.82 17.44 -16.84
C ILE A 194 8.09 18.84 -16.29
N THR A 195 7.61 19.13 -15.09
CA THR A 195 7.81 20.42 -14.41
C THR A 195 8.09 20.19 -12.94
N ASP A 196 9.24 20.68 -12.48
CA ASP A 196 9.51 20.80 -11.04
C ASP A 196 8.81 22.06 -10.52
N THR A 197 7.84 21.87 -9.61
CA THR A 197 7.01 22.96 -9.06
C THR A 197 7.67 23.65 -7.86
N GLY A 198 8.90 23.27 -7.53
CA GLY A 198 9.66 23.77 -6.40
C GLY A 198 9.77 22.74 -5.26
N PRO A 199 10.68 22.99 -4.31
CA PRO A 199 10.99 22.05 -3.23
C PRO A 199 9.79 21.74 -2.35
N LEU A 200 9.79 20.53 -1.77
CA LEU A 200 8.89 20.17 -0.67
C LEU A 200 9.55 20.57 0.66
N THR A 201 9.49 21.86 1.00
CA THR A 201 10.04 22.37 2.26
C THR A 201 9.20 21.95 3.47
N LYS A 202 9.75 22.03 4.68
CA LYS A 202 9.03 21.86 5.96
C LYS A 202 7.73 22.68 5.97
N LYS A 203 7.81 23.93 5.49
CA LYS A 203 6.63 24.80 5.40
C LYS A 203 5.59 24.30 4.38
N ARG A 204 6.01 23.76 3.24
CA ARG A 204 5.09 23.20 2.24
C ARG A 204 4.50 21.86 2.69
N MET A 205 5.24 21.06 3.46
CA MET A 205 4.75 19.79 4.03
C MET A 205 3.53 19.97 4.94
N GLU A 206 3.35 21.14 5.55
CA GLU A 206 2.13 21.47 6.32
C GLU A 206 0.84 21.37 5.47
N THR A 207 0.93 21.59 4.15
CA THR A 207 -0.23 21.75 3.25
C THR A 207 -0.16 20.90 1.97
N VAL A 208 0.93 20.18 1.70
CA VAL A 208 1.15 19.50 0.41
C VAL A 208 0.02 18.53 0.04
N ASP A 209 -0.57 17.83 1.02
CA ASP A 209 -1.67 16.90 0.78
C ASP A 209 -2.94 17.60 0.26
N GLU A 210 -3.10 18.92 0.48
CA GLU A 210 -4.18 19.72 -0.13
C GLU A 210 -3.91 20.04 -1.60
N GLU A 211 -2.65 20.25 -1.98
CA GLU A 211 -2.26 20.39 -3.39
C GLU A 211 -2.52 19.07 -4.14
N VAL A 212 -2.14 17.95 -3.52
CA VAL A 212 -2.37 16.60 -4.04
C VAL A 212 -3.87 16.32 -4.16
N LEU A 213 -4.67 16.65 -3.14
CA LEU A 213 -6.14 16.54 -3.17
C LEU A 213 -6.75 17.36 -4.30
N ALA A 214 -6.30 18.59 -4.50
CA ALA A 214 -6.82 19.45 -5.56
C ALA A 214 -6.55 18.86 -6.96
N LYS A 215 -5.34 18.34 -7.19
CA LYS A 215 -4.94 17.72 -8.46
C LYS A 215 -5.71 16.42 -8.73
N ALA A 216 -5.85 15.57 -7.72
CA ALA A 216 -6.65 14.35 -7.82
C ALA A 216 -8.12 14.68 -8.11
N SER A 217 -8.70 15.64 -7.39
CA SER A 217 -10.11 16.05 -7.58
C SER A 217 -10.36 16.58 -8.99
N ASP A 218 -9.48 17.44 -9.52
CA ASP A 218 -9.55 17.93 -10.90
C ASP A 218 -9.50 16.78 -11.92
N PHE A 219 -8.58 15.82 -11.73
CA PHE A 219 -8.50 14.64 -12.57
C PHE A 219 -9.80 13.82 -12.55
N LEU A 220 -10.33 13.51 -11.36
CA LEU A 220 -11.57 12.75 -11.21
C LEU A 220 -12.74 13.45 -11.92
N ASP A 221 -12.93 14.75 -11.72
CA ASP A 221 -13.99 15.53 -12.37
C ASP A 221 -13.89 15.50 -13.89
N ARG A 222 -12.69 15.68 -14.45
CA ARG A 222 -12.45 15.59 -15.90
C ARG A 222 -12.78 14.21 -16.45
N GLN A 223 -12.38 13.14 -15.78
CA GLN A 223 -12.65 11.78 -16.27
C GLN A 223 -14.13 11.41 -16.18
N VAL A 224 -14.82 11.82 -15.11
CA VAL A 224 -16.27 11.64 -14.98
C VAL A 224 -17.02 12.41 -16.08
N LYS A 225 -16.66 13.67 -16.35
CA LYS A 225 -17.24 14.45 -17.47
C LYS A 225 -16.97 13.81 -18.82
N ALA A 226 -15.77 13.24 -19.02
CA ALA A 226 -15.40 12.51 -20.22
C ALA A 226 -16.04 11.12 -20.32
N LYS A 227 -16.77 10.67 -19.29
CA LYS A 227 -17.35 9.31 -19.18
C LYS A 227 -16.32 8.20 -19.37
N LYS A 228 -15.09 8.43 -18.90
CA LYS A 228 -14.01 7.45 -18.93
C LYS A 228 -13.86 6.82 -17.55
N PRO A 229 -13.69 5.48 -17.44
CA PRO A 229 -13.32 4.89 -16.17
C PRO A 229 -11.93 5.40 -15.77
N PHE A 230 -11.72 5.67 -14.49
CA PHE A 230 -10.44 6.15 -13.99
C PHE A 230 -9.75 5.15 -13.07
N PHE A 231 -8.43 5.17 -13.07
CA PHE A 231 -7.58 4.63 -12.01
C PHE A 231 -6.81 5.80 -11.38
N CYS A 232 -7.15 6.11 -10.14
CA CYS A 232 -6.51 7.14 -9.35
C CYS A 232 -5.76 6.50 -8.19
N TRP A 233 -4.44 6.69 -8.14
CA TRP A 233 -3.61 6.29 -7.01
C TRP A 233 -3.22 7.53 -6.21
N PHE A 234 -3.91 7.74 -5.09
CA PHE A 234 -3.81 8.91 -4.23
C PHE A 234 -2.97 8.57 -2.99
N ASN A 235 -1.77 9.14 -2.91
CA ASN A 235 -0.73 8.80 -1.96
C ASN A 235 -0.39 10.02 -1.11
N THR A 236 -1.03 10.18 0.03
CA THR A 236 -0.66 11.27 0.94
C THR A 236 0.78 11.12 1.41
N THR A 237 1.42 12.23 1.77
CA THR A 237 2.72 12.19 2.44
C THR A 237 2.58 11.88 3.92
N ARG A 238 1.41 12.19 4.51
CA ARG A 238 1.07 11.79 5.87
C ARG A 238 0.79 10.28 5.97
N MET A 239 1.25 9.58 6.99
CA MET A 239 1.86 10.04 8.26
C MET A 239 3.32 9.57 8.40
N HIS A 240 4.11 9.70 7.33
CA HIS A 240 5.55 9.47 7.42
C HIS A 240 6.13 10.31 8.55
N ASN A 241 7.14 9.79 9.26
CA ASN A 241 7.86 10.59 10.25
C ASN A 241 8.43 11.87 9.61
N TYR A 242 8.75 12.85 10.46
CA TYR A 242 8.92 14.26 10.07
C TYR A 242 7.56 14.89 9.74
N THR A 243 6.56 14.58 10.59
CA THR A 243 5.21 15.14 10.47
C THR A 243 5.21 16.63 10.81
N HIS A 244 4.89 17.47 9.82
CA HIS A 244 4.70 18.91 10.00
C HIS A 244 3.21 19.24 10.00
N VAL A 245 2.68 19.55 11.19
CA VAL A 245 1.28 19.92 11.43
C VAL A 245 1.16 21.44 11.40
N ARG A 246 0.08 21.95 10.80
CA ARG A 246 -0.20 23.40 10.77
C ARG A 246 -0.35 23.95 12.18
N PRO A 247 0.16 25.17 12.47
CA PRO A 247 0.03 25.78 13.80
C PRO A 247 -1.41 25.83 14.32
N GLU A 248 -2.39 26.12 13.46
CA GLU A 248 -3.82 26.17 13.82
C GLU A 248 -4.46 24.81 14.11
N ASN A 249 -3.78 23.71 13.78
CA ASN A 249 -4.25 22.35 14.00
C ASN A 249 -3.55 21.66 15.17
N LEU A 250 -2.47 22.24 15.69
CA LEU A 250 -1.78 21.74 16.88
C LEU A 250 -2.66 21.86 18.13
N GLY A 251 -2.68 20.81 18.94
CA GLY A 251 -3.41 20.73 20.19
C GLY A 251 -4.91 20.43 20.06
N LYS A 252 -5.43 20.22 18.84
CA LYS A 252 -6.87 19.97 18.62
C LYS A 252 -7.37 18.70 19.29
N THR A 253 -6.55 17.67 19.34
CA THR A 253 -6.86 16.40 20.01
C THR A 253 -6.50 16.42 21.50
N GLY A 254 -5.59 17.29 21.92
CA GLY A 254 -4.96 17.25 23.25
C GLY A 254 -4.00 16.07 23.46
N LEU A 255 -3.69 15.29 22.42
CA LEU A 255 -2.89 14.05 22.48
C LEU A 255 -1.52 14.16 21.81
N GLY A 256 -1.15 15.35 21.33
CA GLY A 256 0.12 15.64 20.67
C GLY A 256 0.02 15.68 19.14
N PHE A 257 1.09 16.18 18.50
CA PHE A 257 1.07 16.50 17.06
C PHE A 257 0.78 15.30 16.16
N TYR A 258 1.20 14.08 16.54
CA TYR A 258 0.93 12.90 15.71
C TYR A 258 -0.58 12.62 15.63
N ALA A 259 -1.30 12.73 16.77
CA ALA A 259 -2.75 12.56 16.81
C ALA A 259 -3.47 13.68 16.03
N ASP A 260 -3.02 14.93 16.19
CA ASP A 260 -3.52 16.05 15.38
C ASP A 260 -3.29 15.81 13.89
N GLY A 261 -2.12 15.27 13.54
CA GLY A 261 -1.76 14.94 12.18
C GLY A 261 -2.60 13.80 11.58
N MET A 262 -2.92 12.77 12.36
CA MET A 262 -3.82 11.68 11.97
C MET A 262 -5.25 12.18 11.72
N VAL A 263 -5.77 13.07 12.56
CA VAL A 263 -7.10 13.67 12.36
C VAL A 263 -7.13 14.56 11.13
N GLU A 264 -6.05 15.30 10.85
CA GLU A 264 -5.91 16.03 9.59
C GLU A 264 -5.87 15.10 8.37
N HIS A 265 -5.11 14.01 8.45
CA HIS A 265 -5.07 12.99 7.39
C HIS A 265 -6.47 12.43 7.12
N ASP A 266 -7.19 12.01 8.17
CA ASP A 266 -8.58 11.56 8.06
C ASP A 266 -9.48 12.60 7.38
N ALA A 267 -9.33 13.88 7.71
CA ALA A 267 -10.10 14.95 7.09
C ALA A 267 -9.78 15.14 5.60
N ILE A 268 -8.52 15.01 5.18
CA ILE A 268 -8.14 15.04 3.75
C ILE A 268 -8.79 13.88 3.01
N ILE A 269 -8.75 12.67 3.57
CA ILE A 269 -9.42 11.51 2.99
C ILE A 269 -10.92 11.72 2.93
N GLY A 270 -11.52 12.30 3.97
CA GLY A 270 -12.94 12.68 4.00
C GLY A 270 -13.33 13.58 2.84
N LYS A 271 -12.56 14.65 2.58
CA LYS A 271 -12.79 15.55 1.44
C LYS A 271 -12.74 14.82 0.10
N LEU A 272 -11.80 13.88 -0.09
CA LEU A 272 -11.70 13.09 -1.32
C LEU A 272 -12.91 12.17 -1.51
N LEU A 273 -13.32 11.47 -0.45
CA LEU A 273 -14.49 10.58 -0.48
C LEU A 273 -15.78 11.35 -0.72
N ASP A 274 -15.95 12.51 -0.08
CA ASP A 274 -17.10 13.39 -0.30
C ASP A 274 -17.12 13.94 -1.73
N TYR A 275 -15.95 14.16 -2.34
CA TYR A 275 -15.84 14.56 -3.74
C TYR A 275 -16.30 13.45 -4.70
N VAL A 276 -15.92 12.19 -4.45
CA VAL A 276 -16.41 11.01 -5.20
C VAL A 276 -17.93 10.91 -5.10
N ASP A 277 -18.49 11.13 -3.91
CA ASP A 277 -19.93 11.11 -3.67
C ASP A 277 -20.62 12.28 -4.41
N LYS A 278 -20.05 13.48 -4.38
CA LYS A 278 -20.53 14.67 -5.12
C LYS A 278 -20.53 14.46 -6.64
N LEU A 279 -19.55 13.74 -7.18
CA LEU A 279 -19.50 13.40 -8.61
C LEU A 279 -20.57 12.38 -9.03
N GLY A 280 -21.30 11.78 -8.07
CA GLY A 280 -22.37 10.82 -8.34
C GLY A 280 -21.87 9.47 -8.83
N VAL A 281 -20.59 9.14 -8.59
CA VAL A 281 -19.96 7.90 -9.08
C VAL A 281 -19.66 6.88 -7.98
N LYS A 282 -20.12 7.13 -6.73
CA LYS A 282 -19.92 6.26 -5.56
C LYS A 282 -20.24 4.80 -5.86
N GLU A 283 -21.42 4.53 -6.43
CA GLU A 283 -21.93 3.17 -6.67
C GLU A 283 -21.12 2.38 -7.72
N ASN A 284 -20.34 3.06 -8.57
CA ASN A 284 -19.48 2.45 -9.58
C ASN A 284 -17.98 2.63 -9.27
N THR A 285 -17.60 2.96 -8.04
CA THR A 285 -16.19 3.20 -7.68
C THR A 285 -15.71 2.24 -6.61
N ILE A 286 -14.69 1.44 -6.94
CA ILE A 286 -13.89 0.68 -5.98
C ILE A 286 -13.03 1.70 -5.24
N VAL A 287 -13.14 1.74 -3.92
CA VAL A 287 -12.25 2.54 -3.07
C VAL A 287 -11.48 1.63 -2.14
N ILE A 288 -10.15 1.69 -2.19
CA ILE A 288 -9.25 0.97 -1.29
C ILE A 288 -8.49 2.00 -0.46
N TYR A 289 -8.40 1.78 0.85
CA TYR A 289 -7.49 2.52 1.73
C TYR A 289 -6.50 1.53 2.36
N THR A 290 -5.21 1.83 2.30
CA THR A 290 -4.15 1.06 2.98
C THR A 290 -2.89 1.92 3.17
N THR A 291 -1.75 1.31 3.49
CA THR A 291 -0.43 1.93 3.50
C THR A 291 0.63 0.95 2.98
N ASP A 292 1.85 1.43 2.75
CA ASP A 292 2.95 0.71 2.10
C ASP A 292 3.74 -0.21 3.02
N ASN A 293 3.82 0.10 4.32
CA ASN A 293 4.53 -0.70 5.31
C ASN A 293 4.02 -0.43 6.74
N GLY A 294 4.52 -1.21 7.69
CA GLY A 294 4.31 -0.96 9.11
C GLY A 294 4.94 0.36 9.60
N PRO A 295 4.53 0.87 10.77
CA PRO A 295 5.01 2.14 11.31
C PRO A 295 6.48 2.06 11.74
N MET A 296 7.19 3.19 11.72
CA MET A 296 8.53 3.34 12.29
C MET A 296 8.44 3.80 13.76
N THR A 297 7.95 2.91 14.63
CA THR A 297 7.60 3.18 16.03
C THR A 297 8.74 3.75 16.88
N CYS A 298 10.00 3.49 16.52
CA CYS A 298 11.18 4.04 17.20
C CYS A 298 11.32 5.55 17.07
N MET A 299 10.55 6.19 16.19
CA MET A 299 10.51 7.64 16.04
C MET A 299 9.55 8.33 17.03
N PHE A 300 8.98 7.60 17.99
CA PHE A 300 8.09 8.16 19.01
C PHE A 300 8.65 9.46 19.60
N PRO A 301 7.87 10.56 19.70
CA PRO A 301 6.40 10.63 19.54
C PRO A 301 5.86 10.66 18.09
N ASP A 302 6.70 10.61 17.06
CA ASP A 302 6.30 10.45 15.65
C ASP A 302 6.29 8.96 15.23
N GLY A 303 5.93 8.67 13.98
CA GLY A 303 6.21 7.37 13.34
C GLY A 303 5.19 6.26 13.60
N GLY A 304 4.03 6.57 14.20
CA GLY A 304 2.89 5.66 14.29
C GLY A 304 3.01 4.53 15.32
N PHE A 305 2.00 3.65 15.32
CA PHE A 305 1.86 2.59 16.31
C PHE A 305 1.27 1.30 15.74
N THR A 306 1.83 0.17 16.13
CA THR A 306 1.33 -1.16 15.80
C THR A 306 1.33 -2.05 17.05
N PRO A 307 0.29 -2.89 17.26
CA PRO A 307 0.29 -3.88 18.33
C PRO A 307 1.13 -5.13 18.00
N PHE A 308 1.47 -5.34 16.72
CA PHE A 308 2.30 -6.46 16.26
C PHE A 308 3.76 -6.25 16.65
N ARG A 309 4.53 -7.34 16.77
CA ARG A 309 5.92 -7.28 17.20
C ARG A 309 6.75 -6.40 16.26
N SER A 310 7.55 -5.53 16.85
CA SER A 310 8.51 -4.64 16.17
C SER A 310 7.87 -3.70 15.14
N GLU A 311 8.63 -3.30 14.13
CA GLU A 311 8.34 -2.12 13.31
C GLU A 311 8.85 -2.28 11.86
N LYS A 312 8.70 -1.21 11.08
CA LYS A 312 9.27 -1.03 9.73
C LYS A 312 10.70 -1.59 9.64
N ASN A 313 11.04 -2.19 8.49
CA ASN A 313 12.36 -2.78 8.20
C ASN A 313 12.76 -4.01 9.05
N THR A 314 11.81 -4.70 9.70
CA THR A 314 12.08 -5.96 10.43
C THR A 314 11.41 -7.18 9.78
N ASN A 315 11.73 -8.40 10.24
CA ASN A 315 11.05 -9.65 9.85
C ASN A 315 9.69 -9.86 10.56
N TRP A 316 9.41 -9.07 11.59
CA TRP A 316 8.24 -9.22 12.45
C TRP A 316 7.00 -8.56 11.84
N ASP A 317 5.80 -9.04 12.16
CA ASP A 317 4.55 -8.59 11.54
C ASP A 317 4.26 -7.10 11.77
N GLY A 318 4.88 -6.45 12.77
CA GLY A 318 4.80 -5.01 12.97
C GLY A 318 5.34 -4.19 11.80
N GLY A 319 6.25 -4.73 10.99
CA GLY A 319 6.74 -4.08 9.78
C GLY A 319 5.92 -4.33 8.52
N TRP A 320 4.98 -5.27 8.54
CA TRP A 320 4.34 -5.80 7.32
C TRP A 320 2.82 -5.82 7.38
N ARG A 321 2.23 -6.04 8.55
CA ARG A 321 0.77 -6.13 8.72
C ARG A 321 0.21 -4.74 8.97
N VAL A 322 -0.52 -4.24 7.99
CA VAL A 322 -1.00 -2.84 7.93
C VAL A 322 -2.53 -2.79 7.84
N PRO A 323 -3.17 -1.66 8.19
CA PRO A 323 -4.61 -1.56 8.07
C PRO A 323 -5.02 -1.46 6.60
N ALA A 324 -6.04 -2.21 6.19
CA ALA A 324 -6.60 -2.13 4.84
C ALA A 324 -8.13 -2.25 4.83
N MET A 325 -8.77 -1.41 4.01
CA MET A 325 -10.21 -1.36 3.83
C MET A 325 -10.57 -1.28 2.36
N ILE A 326 -11.73 -1.82 2.01
CA ILE A 326 -12.29 -1.74 0.66
C ILE A 326 -13.78 -1.41 0.71
N ARG A 327 -14.20 -0.44 -0.09
CA ARG A 327 -15.61 -0.17 -0.42
C ARG A 327 -15.83 -0.49 -1.89
N TRP A 328 -16.75 -1.40 -2.15
CA TRP A 328 -17.19 -1.72 -3.50
C TRP A 328 -18.68 -2.09 -3.49
N PRO A 329 -19.57 -1.10 -3.72
CA PRO A 329 -21.01 -1.35 -3.71
C PRO A 329 -21.42 -2.44 -4.71
N GLY A 330 -22.35 -3.29 -4.31
CA GLY A 330 -22.80 -4.44 -5.11
C GLY A 330 -21.88 -5.67 -5.10
N VAL A 331 -20.63 -5.54 -4.64
CA VAL A 331 -19.66 -6.65 -4.56
C VAL A 331 -19.30 -6.95 -3.11
N VAL A 332 -18.81 -5.96 -2.37
CA VAL A 332 -18.43 -6.12 -0.96
C VAL A 332 -19.64 -5.80 -0.10
N LYS A 333 -20.09 -6.77 0.71
CA LYS A 333 -21.15 -6.55 1.69
C LYS A 333 -20.68 -5.57 2.77
N PRO A 334 -21.43 -4.49 3.07
CA PRO A 334 -21.07 -3.52 4.11
C PRO A 334 -20.86 -4.16 5.50
N GLY A 335 -19.84 -3.69 6.22
CA GLY A 335 -19.43 -4.20 7.53
C GLY A 335 -18.68 -5.54 7.50
N THR A 336 -18.25 -6.03 6.34
CA THR A 336 -17.55 -7.33 6.25
C THR A 336 -16.17 -7.28 6.93
N VAL A 337 -15.81 -8.35 7.63
CA VAL A 337 -14.47 -8.53 8.21
C VAL A 337 -13.79 -9.71 7.53
N TYR A 338 -12.85 -9.42 6.65
CA TYR A 338 -12.03 -10.39 5.92
C TYR A 338 -10.84 -10.82 6.79
N LYS A 339 -10.81 -12.11 7.15
CA LYS A 339 -9.86 -12.70 8.11
C LYS A 339 -8.74 -13.52 7.45
N GLU A 340 -8.94 -13.96 6.22
CA GLU A 340 -7.94 -14.70 5.44
C GLU A 340 -6.89 -13.76 4.85
N LEU A 341 -5.74 -14.35 4.47
CA LEU A 341 -4.52 -13.64 4.08
C LEU A 341 -4.71 -12.89 2.74
N VAL A 342 -4.48 -11.59 2.73
CA VAL A 342 -4.43 -10.77 1.50
C VAL A 342 -3.15 -9.94 1.53
N SER A 343 -2.59 -9.62 0.37
CA SER A 343 -1.38 -8.82 0.25
C SER A 343 -1.53 -7.67 -0.74
N SER A 344 -0.68 -6.64 -0.63
CA SER A 344 -0.62 -5.52 -1.60
C SER A 344 -0.47 -5.99 -3.05
N GLU A 345 0.28 -7.07 -3.29
CA GLU A 345 0.46 -7.65 -4.62
C GLU A 345 -0.84 -8.18 -5.23
N ASP A 346 -1.82 -8.56 -4.40
CA ASP A 346 -3.09 -9.13 -4.86
C ASP A 346 -3.97 -8.11 -5.57
N TRP A 347 -3.76 -6.81 -5.30
CA TRP A 347 -4.54 -5.76 -5.95
C TRP A 347 -4.31 -5.71 -7.45
N PHE A 348 -3.12 -6.07 -7.94
CA PHE A 348 -2.85 -6.09 -9.37
C PHE A 348 -3.80 -7.04 -10.12
N PRO A 349 -3.78 -8.36 -9.90
CA PRO A 349 -4.71 -9.25 -10.60
C PRO A 349 -6.17 -8.99 -10.25
N THR A 350 -6.48 -8.61 -9.00
CA THR A 350 -7.86 -8.36 -8.56
C THR A 350 -8.49 -7.16 -9.27
N LEU A 351 -7.77 -6.02 -9.38
CA LEU A 351 -8.27 -4.82 -10.05
C LEU A 351 -8.36 -5.01 -11.57
N LEU A 352 -7.45 -5.81 -12.15
CA LEU A 352 -7.53 -6.15 -13.56
C LEU A 352 -8.70 -7.11 -13.86
N ALA A 353 -8.96 -8.07 -12.97
CA ALA A 353 -10.17 -8.90 -13.04
C ALA A 353 -11.44 -8.05 -12.95
N ALA A 354 -11.50 -7.10 -12.01
CA ALA A 354 -12.59 -6.14 -11.87
C ALA A 354 -12.80 -5.27 -13.13
N ALA A 355 -11.72 -4.95 -13.84
CA ALA A 355 -11.73 -4.21 -15.11
C ALA A 355 -12.06 -5.08 -16.34
N GLY A 356 -12.27 -6.40 -16.15
CA GLY A 356 -12.64 -7.35 -17.19
C GLY A 356 -11.50 -8.20 -17.75
N ASN A 357 -10.34 -8.29 -17.07
CA ASN A 357 -9.22 -9.16 -17.44
C ASN A 357 -8.81 -10.12 -16.29
N PRO A 358 -9.61 -11.16 -16.01
CA PRO A 358 -9.31 -12.12 -14.94
C PRO A 358 -8.07 -12.99 -15.23
N ASP A 359 -7.70 -13.15 -16.51
CA ASP A 359 -6.61 -14.04 -16.94
C ASP A 359 -5.24 -13.33 -17.00
N VAL A 360 -5.12 -12.12 -16.44
CA VAL A 360 -3.91 -11.28 -16.58
C VAL A 360 -2.63 -11.98 -16.10
N LYS A 361 -2.73 -12.81 -15.05
CA LYS A 361 -1.60 -13.55 -14.51
C LYS A 361 -1.06 -14.58 -15.51
N ASP A 362 -1.95 -15.35 -16.13
CA ASP A 362 -1.59 -16.34 -17.15
C ASP A 362 -1.04 -15.68 -18.42
N GLN A 363 -1.59 -14.52 -18.80
CA GLN A 363 -1.11 -13.73 -19.93
C GLN A 363 0.31 -13.22 -19.70
N LEU A 364 0.62 -12.68 -18.51
CA LEU A 364 1.93 -12.11 -18.20
C LEU A 364 3.02 -13.18 -18.10
N VAL A 365 2.72 -14.37 -17.57
CA VAL A 365 3.71 -15.47 -17.53
C VAL A 365 4.04 -15.96 -18.94
N LYS A 366 3.06 -16.01 -19.85
CA LYS A 366 3.26 -16.41 -21.26
C LYS A 366 3.89 -15.30 -22.11
N GLY A 367 3.72 -14.05 -21.69
CA GLY A 367 4.05 -12.87 -22.47
C GLY A 367 2.80 -12.29 -23.14
N THR A 368 2.53 -11.00 -22.92
CA THR A 368 1.39 -10.30 -23.51
C THR A 368 1.73 -8.86 -23.88
N LYS A 369 0.89 -8.24 -24.73
CA LYS A 369 0.98 -6.83 -25.07
C LYS A 369 0.03 -6.01 -24.21
N ALA A 370 0.48 -4.82 -23.81
CA ALA A 370 -0.37 -3.79 -23.23
C ALA A 370 -0.06 -2.46 -23.93
N GLY A 371 -0.94 -2.08 -24.86
CA GLY A 371 -0.69 -0.98 -25.78
C GLY A 371 0.49 -1.30 -26.70
N GLU A 372 1.50 -0.44 -26.70
CA GLU A 372 2.71 -0.60 -27.52
C GLU A 372 3.80 -1.44 -26.84
N LYS A 373 3.69 -1.66 -25.53
CA LYS A 373 4.67 -2.42 -24.74
C LYS A 373 4.33 -3.90 -24.70
N SER A 374 5.35 -4.73 -24.53
CA SER A 374 5.22 -6.17 -24.31
C SER A 374 5.83 -6.54 -22.98
N PHE A 375 5.12 -7.35 -22.20
CA PHE A 375 5.49 -7.74 -20.85
C PHE A 375 5.51 -9.25 -20.71
N LYS A 376 6.57 -9.76 -20.08
CA LYS A 376 6.67 -11.15 -19.64
C LYS A 376 7.22 -11.17 -18.22
N VAL A 377 6.35 -11.37 -17.24
CA VAL A 377 6.69 -11.33 -15.80
C VAL A 377 5.89 -12.37 -15.03
N HIS A 378 6.33 -12.67 -13.81
CA HIS A 378 5.61 -13.54 -12.88
C HIS A 378 4.95 -12.69 -11.79
N LEU A 379 3.61 -12.60 -11.80
CA LEU A 379 2.89 -11.96 -10.70
C LEU A 379 2.88 -12.85 -9.45
N ASP A 380 3.17 -12.26 -8.31
CA ASP A 380 3.08 -12.89 -7.00
C ASP A 380 1.75 -12.59 -6.30
N GLY A 381 0.96 -11.67 -6.86
CA GLY A 381 -0.44 -11.43 -6.51
C GLY A 381 -1.38 -12.56 -6.93
N PHE A 382 -2.52 -12.64 -6.25
CA PHE A 382 -3.64 -13.54 -6.56
C PHE A 382 -4.94 -12.74 -6.69
N ASP A 383 -5.81 -13.16 -7.61
CA ASP A 383 -7.14 -12.56 -7.76
C ASP A 383 -8.01 -12.91 -6.53
N GLN A 384 -8.52 -11.88 -5.84
CA GLN A 384 -9.33 -11.99 -4.64
C GLN A 384 -10.83 -11.81 -4.91
N MET A 385 -11.28 -11.74 -6.17
CA MET A 385 -12.69 -11.48 -6.54
C MET A 385 -13.70 -12.42 -5.86
N ASP A 386 -13.44 -13.72 -5.81
CA ASP A 386 -14.36 -14.68 -5.17
C ASP A 386 -14.42 -14.50 -3.65
N TYR A 387 -13.30 -14.13 -3.03
CA TYR A 387 -13.24 -13.86 -1.60
C TYR A 387 -13.96 -12.54 -1.25
N LEU A 388 -13.69 -11.47 -2.00
CA LEU A 388 -14.29 -10.15 -1.80
C LEU A 388 -15.80 -10.10 -2.11
N SER A 389 -16.27 -10.95 -3.02
CA SER A 389 -17.71 -11.06 -3.32
C SER A 389 -18.47 -12.00 -2.39
N GLY A 390 -17.76 -12.74 -1.52
CA GLY A 390 -18.35 -13.74 -0.64
C GLY A 390 -18.75 -15.04 -1.34
N LYS A 391 -18.31 -15.26 -2.59
CA LYS A 391 -18.45 -16.56 -3.28
C LYS A 391 -17.56 -17.64 -2.66
N SER A 392 -16.44 -17.24 -2.09
CA SER A 392 -15.53 -18.08 -1.30
C SER A 392 -15.34 -17.50 0.09
N ASP A 393 -15.28 -18.35 1.11
CA ASP A 393 -14.87 -17.98 2.46
C ASP A 393 -13.34 -17.98 2.63
N LYS A 394 -12.60 -18.44 1.61
CA LYS A 394 -11.13 -18.51 1.57
C LYS A 394 -10.56 -17.48 0.60
N SER A 395 -9.43 -16.89 1.01
CA SER A 395 -8.57 -16.16 0.07
C SER A 395 -7.91 -17.12 -0.93
N ALA A 396 -7.66 -16.61 -2.14
CA ALA A 396 -6.81 -17.29 -3.12
C ALA A 396 -5.33 -17.36 -2.67
N ARG A 397 -4.90 -16.49 -1.75
CA ARG A 397 -3.53 -16.46 -1.23
C ARG A 397 -3.40 -17.38 -0.02
N LYS A 398 -2.45 -18.31 -0.11
CA LYS A 398 -2.10 -19.23 0.99
C LYS A 398 -0.78 -18.88 1.67
N ALA A 399 0.14 -18.26 0.95
CA ALA A 399 1.48 -17.98 1.45
C ALA A 399 1.91 -16.52 1.21
N PHE A 400 2.86 -16.07 2.03
CA PHE A 400 3.51 -14.77 1.95
C PHE A 400 4.99 -14.90 2.32
N PHE A 401 5.88 -14.30 1.52
CA PHE A 401 7.33 -14.39 1.67
C PHE A 401 7.89 -13.03 2.07
N TYR A 402 8.71 -13.00 3.11
CA TYR A 402 9.23 -11.77 3.71
C TYR A 402 10.66 -11.57 3.23
N PHE A 403 10.88 -10.65 2.30
CA PHE A 403 12.21 -10.26 1.84
C PHE A 403 12.70 -8.98 2.52
N SER A 404 13.95 -8.97 3.00
CA SER A 404 14.57 -7.76 3.55
C SER A 404 14.78 -6.70 2.47
N ASP A 405 15.14 -5.49 2.90
CA ASP A 405 15.59 -4.43 2.00
C ASP A 405 16.87 -4.82 1.23
N ASP A 406 17.72 -5.68 1.80
CA ASP A 406 18.91 -6.28 1.17
C ASP A 406 18.61 -7.52 0.29
N GLY A 407 17.37 -8.02 0.29
CA GLY A 407 16.94 -9.17 -0.52
C GLY A 407 17.12 -10.54 0.15
N ASP A 408 17.33 -10.58 1.46
CA ASP A 408 17.34 -11.83 2.23
C ASP A 408 15.92 -12.36 2.46
N LEU A 409 15.72 -13.67 2.32
CA LEU A 409 14.45 -14.29 2.71
C LEU A 409 14.40 -14.45 4.24
N LEU A 410 13.74 -13.49 4.88
CA LEU A 410 13.62 -13.40 6.35
C LEU A 410 12.68 -14.46 6.91
N ALA A 411 11.51 -14.64 6.28
CA ALA A 411 10.47 -15.53 6.76
C ALA A 411 9.52 -16.01 5.66
N LEU A 412 8.74 -17.04 5.96
CA LEU A 412 7.60 -17.52 5.18
C LEU A 412 6.40 -17.60 6.11
N ARG A 413 5.29 -16.96 5.75
CA ARG A 413 3.96 -17.31 6.27
C ARG A 413 3.31 -18.29 5.30
N ASN A 414 2.97 -19.48 5.78
CA ASN A 414 2.16 -20.46 5.05
C ASN A 414 0.90 -20.76 5.86
N GLU A 415 -0.22 -20.28 5.35
CA GLU A 415 -1.54 -20.29 5.98
C GLU A 415 -1.51 -19.62 7.37
N ARG A 416 -1.57 -20.43 8.44
CA ARG A 416 -1.56 -19.97 9.84
C ARG A 416 -0.15 -19.88 10.42
N PHE A 417 0.81 -20.61 9.87
CA PHE A 417 2.15 -20.69 10.44
C PHE A 417 3.08 -19.69 9.79
N LYS A 418 3.92 -19.03 10.59
CA LYS A 418 5.03 -18.20 10.13
C LYS A 418 6.35 -18.78 10.62
N VAL A 419 7.24 -19.03 9.68
CA VAL A 419 8.57 -19.63 9.89
C VAL A 419 9.61 -18.56 9.58
N HIS A 420 10.38 -18.15 10.59
CA HIS A 420 11.46 -17.18 10.47
C HIS A 420 12.79 -17.89 10.27
N PHE A 421 13.48 -17.55 9.18
CA PHE A 421 14.83 -18.03 8.89
C PHE A 421 15.89 -17.06 9.46
N MET A 422 15.56 -15.77 9.50
CA MET A 422 16.40 -14.72 10.06
C MET A 422 15.55 -13.80 10.92
N ILE A 423 16.10 -13.33 12.04
CA ILE A 423 15.39 -12.50 13.01
C ILE A 423 16.13 -11.18 13.26
N GLN A 424 15.39 -10.10 13.43
CA GLN A 424 15.91 -8.82 13.91
C GLN A 424 15.76 -8.77 15.44
N GLU A 425 16.90 -8.73 16.13
CA GLU A 425 16.96 -8.63 17.59
C GLU A 425 17.18 -7.18 18.06
N ALA A 426 17.68 -6.31 17.18
CA ALA A 426 17.89 -4.91 17.48
C ALA A 426 16.56 -4.17 17.64
N LYS A 427 16.64 -3.01 18.31
CA LYS A 427 15.50 -2.12 18.57
C LYS A 427 15.91 -0.68 18.29
N GLY A 428 14.94 0.19 18.09
CA GLY A 428 15.23 1.59 17.83
C GLY A 428 15.91 1.75 16.46
N LEU A 429 16.73 2.81 16.34
CA LEU A 429 17.49 3.05 15.11
C LEU A 429 18.48 1.91 14.77
N ASP A 430 18.85 1.06 15.73
CA ASP A 430 19.78 -0.05 15.48
C ASP A 430 19.19 -1.14 14.60
N VAL A 431 17.86 -1.19 14.43
CA VAL A 431 17.18 -2.01 13.40
C VAL A 431 17.73 -1.73 12.01
N TRP A 432 18.15 -0.49 11.74
CA TRP A 432 18.70 -0.07 10.45
C TRP A 432 20.22 -0.21 10.35
N LYS A 433 20.90 -0.47 11.48
CA LYS A 433 22.37 -0.55 11.55
C LYS A 433 22.87 -1.99 11.64
N ASN A 434 22.10 -2.85 12.30
CA ASN A 434 22.53 -4.19 12.66
C ASN A 434 21.95 -5.22 11.68
N PRO A 435 22.74 -6.23 11.28
CA PRO A 435 22.27 -7.27 10.39
C PRO A 435 21.22 -8.15 11.07
N PHE A 436 20.40 -8.81 10.27
CA PHE A 436 19.54 -9.89 10.74
C PHE A 436 20.37 -11.08 11.23
N VAL A 437 19.94 -11.70 12.33
CA VAL A 437 20.56 -12.91 12.88
C VAL A 437 20.01 -14.13 12.13
N LYS A 438 20.88 -14.84 11.42
CA LYS A 438 20.51 -16.10 10.76
C LYS A 438 20.35 -17.21 11.80
N THR A 439 19.18 -17.83 11.81
CA THR A 439 18.89 -18.93 12.74
C THR A 439 19.38 -20.26 12.16
N ARG A 440 19.85 -21.17 13.02
CA ARG A 440 20.19 -22.55 12.62
C ARG A 440 18.93 -23.41 12.52
N LEU A 441 17.99 -23.20 13.44
CA LEU A 441 16.67 -23.80 13.45
C LEU A 441 15.66 -22.66 13.32
N PRO A 442 14.76 -22.69 12.32
CA PRO A 442 13.80 -21.60 12.13
C PRO A 442 12.88 -21.40 13.34
N VAL A 443 12.56 -20.15 13.65
CA VAL A 443 11.59 -19.80 14.71
C VAL A 443 10.18 -19.91 14.13
N LEU A 444 9.23 -20.48 14.86
CA LEU A 444 7.89 -20.77 14.36
C LEU A 444 6.82 -20.10 15.22
N PHE A 445 5.86 -19.43 14.58
CA PHE A 445 4.66 -18.90 15.23
C PHE A 445 3.41 -19.39 14.51
N ASP A 446 2.32 -19.60 15.26
CA ASP A 446 0.98 -19.81 14.73
C ASP A 446 0.18 -18.52 14.84
N LEU A 447 0.14 -17.74 13.75
CA LEU A 447 -0.46 -16.41 13.72
C LEU A 447 -1.99 -16.41 13.89
N LYS A 448 -2.66 -17.57 13.85
CA LYS A 448 -4.08 -17.68 14.22
C LYS A 448 -4.28 -17.81 15.73
N VAL A 449 -3.25 -18.20 16.49
CA VAL A 449 -3.28 -18.33 17.95
C VAL A 449 -2.51 -17.19 18.62
N ASP A 450 -1.36 -16.85 18.08
CA ASP A 450 -0.47 -15.78 18.51
C ASP A 450 -0.22 -14.78 17.37
N PRO A 451 -1.20 -13.91 17.08
CA PRO A 451 -1.09 -12.95 15.99
C PRO A 451 -0.05 -11.85 16.24
N TYR A 452 0.49 -11.74 17.46
CA TYR A 452 1.44 -10.70 17.87
C TYR A 452 2.88 -11.22 18.01
N GLU A 453 3.13 -12.50 17.75
CA GLU A 453 4.45 -13.13 17.80
C GLU A 453 5.14 -12.96 19.17
N LYS A 454 4.42 -13.26 20.25
CA LYS A 454 4.90 -13.19 21.65
C LYS A 454 4.95 -14.54 22.35
N GLY A 455 4.55 -15.60 21.67
CA GLY A 455 4.46 -16.94 22.25
C GLY A 455 5.79 -17.48 22.75
N ASP A 456 6.91 -17.01 22.17
CA ASP A 456 8.29 -17.37 22.54
C ASP A 456 8.72 -16.89 23.93
N ASP A 457 7.98 -15.95 24.55
CA ASP A 457 8.17 -15.56 25.94
C ASP A 457 7.59 -16.60 26.94
N GLY A 458 6.78 -17.55 26.46
CA GLY A 458 6.06 -18.51 27.28
C GLY A 458 6.89 -19.76 27.61
N VAL A 459 6.83 -20.22 28.87
CA VAL A 459 7.55 -21.44 29.33
C VAL A 459 7.18 -22.73 28.58
N GLY A 460 6.03 -22.76 27.89
CA GLY A 460 5.58 -23.90 27.09
C GLY A 460 5.93 -23.82 25.61
N TYR A 461 6.58 -22.74 25.15
CA TYR A 461 6.85 -22.51 23.74
C TYR A 461 7.73 -23.60 23.12
N GLU A 462 8.81 -23.99 23.79
CA GLU A 462 9.77 -24.97 23.26
C GLU A 462 9.14 -26.37 23.08
N ASP A 463 8.32 -26.80 24.05
CA ASP A 463 7.55 -28.05 23.94
C ASP A 463 6.54 -27.97 22.78
N TRP A 464 5.80 -26.86 22.72
CA TRP A 464 4.86 -26.62 21.63
C TRP A 464 5.57 -26.67 20.27
N PHE A 465 6.66 -25.93 20.12
CA PHE A 465 7.48 -25.82 18.92
C PHE A 465 7.99 -27.20 18.48
N TYR A 466 8.58 -27.97 19.41
CA TYR A 466 9.16 -29.29 19.13
C TYR A 466 8.12 -30.24 18.54
N HIS A 467 6.89 -30.21 19.07
CA HIS A 467 5.77 -31.01 18.58
C HIS A 467 5.17 -30.51 17.25
N ARG A 468 5.63 -29.37 16.71
CA ARG A 468 5.21 -28.80 15.40
C ARG A 468 6.33 -28.79 14.38
N ALA A 469 7.39 -29.57 14.58
CA ALA A 469 8.46 -29.76 13.59
C ALA A 469 7.93 -30.21 12.21
N TYR A 470 6.75 -30.84 12.15
CA TYR A 470 6.07 -31.21 10.90
C TYR A 470 5.75 -30.03 9.97
N VAL A 471 5.78 -28.78 10.46
CA VAL A 471 5.58 -27.57 9.65
C VAL A 471 6.79 -27.27 8.76
N MET A 472 7.99 -27.71 9.15
CA MET A 472 9.24 -27.30 8.51
C MET A 472 9.42 -27.84 7.09
N VAL A 473 9.05 -29.09 6.82
CA VAL A 473 9.20 -29.69 5.49
C VAL A 473 8.25 -29.04 4.47
N PRO A 474 6.94 -28.88 4.73
CA PRO A 474 6.07 -28.10 3.85
C PRO A 474 6.53 -26.65 3.63
N ALA A 475 7.14 -26.03 4.64
CA ALA A 475 7.72 -24.70 4.49
C ALA A 475 8.90 -24.70 3.52
N GLN A 476 9.78 -25.71 3.58
CA GLN A 476 10.87 -25.89 2.61
C GLN A 476 10.34 -26.09 1.19
N ASP A 477 9.29 -26.88 0.98
CA ASP A 477 8.66 -27.06 -0.33
C ASP A 477 8.08 -25.76 -0.88
N ALA A 478 7.40 -24.97 -0.04
CA ALA A 478 6.88 -23.67 -0.42
C ALA A 478 8.00 -22.70 -0.84
N VAL A 479 9.11 -22.66 -0.07
CA VAL A 479 10.29 -21.87 -0.44
C VAL A 479 10.92 -22.39 -1.73
N ALA A 480 11.08 -23.70 -1.90
CA ALA A 480 11.66 -24.28 -3.11
C ALA A 480 10.83 -23.97 -4.35
N ASN A 481 9.50 -24.04 -4.27
CA ASN A 481 8.59 -23.68 -5.34
C ASN A 481 8.70 -22.19 -5.69
N MET A 482 8.77 -21.31 -4.70
CA MET A 482 8.99 -19.89 -4.95
C MET A 482 10.36 -19.64 -5.59
N ILE A 483 11.44 -20.25 -5.09
CA ILE A 483 12.79 -20.10 -5.67
C ILE A 483 12.82 -20.60 -7.11
N ALA A 484 12.12 -21.70 -7.42
CA ALA A 484 12.06 -22.25 -8.76
C ALA A 484 11.50 -21.26 -9.79
N THR A 485 10.59 -20.36 -9.39
CA THR A 485 10.06 -19.32 -10.28
C THR A 485 11.13 -18.35 -10.76
N PHE A 486 12.19 -18.10 -9.97
CA PHE A 486 13.28 -17.20 -10.36
C PHE A 486 14.18 -17.78 -11.45
N LYS A 487 14.09 -19.09 -11.74
CA LYS A 487 14.83 -19.70 -12.86
C LYS A 487 14.37 -19.15 -14.20
N GLU A 488 13.05 -18.98 -14.37
CA GLU A 488 12.48 -18.39 -15.58
C GLU A 488 12.32 -16.87 -15.46
N PHE A 489 12.07 -16.36 -14.26
CA PHE A 489 11.83 -14.94 -13.98
C PHE A 489 12.83 -14.42 -12.93
N PRO A 490 14.12 -14.27 -13.29
CA PRO A 490 15.13 -13.81 -12.36
C PRO A 490 14.84 -12.37 -11.89
N PRO A 491 15.36 -11.95 -10.71
CA PRO A 491 15.32 -10.56 -10.29
C PRO A 491 15.80 -9.61 -11.37
N ARG A 492 15.04 -8.55 -11.59
CA ARG A 492 15.28 -7.52 -12.61
C ARG A 492 16.60 -6.79 -12.40
N GLN A 493 16.91 -6.51 -11.13
CA GLN A 493 18.07 -5.75 -10.70
C GLN A 493 18.41 -6.11 -9.25
N LYS A 494 19.66 -5.91 -8.85
CA LYS A 494 20.07 -6.04 -7.45
C LYS A 494 19.47 -4.89 -6.63
N PRO A 495 19.03 -5.13 -5.39
CA PRO A 495 18.72 -4.04 -4.46
C PRO A 495 19.86 -3.03 -4.33
N ALA A 496 19.54 -1.78 -4.01
CA ALA A 496 20.57 -0.82 -3.60
C ALA A 496 21.23 -1.27 -2.29
N SER A 497 22.45 -0.79 -2.02
CA SER A 497 23.16 -1.01 -0.77
C SER A 497 23.61 0.32 -0.17
N PHE A 498 23.50 0.45 1.15
CA PHE A 498 24.06 1.58 1.89
C PHE A 498 25.55 1.41 2.21
N THR A 499 26.13 0.24 1.90
CA THR A 499 27.52 -0.08 2.21
C THR A 499 28.38 -0.02 0.95
N ALA A 500 29.67 0.28 1.13
CA ALA A 500 30.63 0.33 0.03
C ALA A 500 30.91 -1.03 -0.63
N GLY A 501 30.38 -2.14 -0.06
CA GLY A 501 30.58 -3.50 -0.56
C GLY A 501 30.21 -3.65 -2.03
N ASP A 502 29.09 -3.08 -2.46
CA ASP A 502 28.65 -3.17 -3.86
C ASP A 502 29.59 -2.42 -4.82
N ALA A 503 30.18 -1.30 -4.38
CA ALA A 503 31.17 -0.57 -5.17
C ALA A 503 32.48 -1.36 -5.29
N LEU A 504 32.84 -2.15 -4.27
CA LEU A 504 34.02 -3.03 -4.26
C LEU A 504 33.78 -4.31 -5.08
N ASP A 505 32.58 -4.89 -4.99
CA ASP A 505 32.19 -6.07 -5.77
C ASP A 505 32.16 -5.75 -7.28
N ALA A 506 31.70 -4.55 -7.65
CA ALA A 506 31.74 -4.06 -9.04
C ALA A 506 33.18 -3.89 -9.58
N LEU A 507 34.16 -3.58 -8.71
CA LEU A 507 35.58 -3.55 -9.07
C LEU A 507 36.15 -4.97 -9.21
N SER A 508 35.72 -5.90 -8.36
CA SER A 508 36.20 -7.29 -8.37
C SER A 508 35.72 -8.09 -9.59
N THR A 509 34.50 -7.84 -10.08
CA THR A 509 33.96 -8.48 -11.30
C THR A 509 34.61 -7.95 -12.57
N THR A 510 35.11 -6.70 -12.57
CA THR A 510 35.95 -6.18 -13.67
C THR A 510 37.40 -6.68 -13.64
N GLY A 511 37.86 -7.25 -12.52
CA GLY A 511 39.22 -7.78 -12.36
C GLY A 511 39.39 -9.26 -12.72
N ALA A 512 38.30 -10.02 -12.85
CA ALA A 512 38.33 -11.46 -13.16
C ALA A 512 38.36 -11.78 -14.67
N GLY A 513 38.45 -10.77 -15.53
CA GLY A 513 38.67 -10.89 -16.96
C GLY A 513 40.08 -10.43 -17.36
N LYS A 514 41.12 -11.14 -16.94
CA LYS A 514 42.45 -11.11 -17.55
C LYS A 514 43.07 -12.50 -17.58
#